data_AF-U5FB73-F1
#
_entry.id   AF-U5FB73-F1
#
_cell.length_a   1.000
_cell.length_b   1.000
_cell.length_c   1.000
_cell.angle_alpha   90.00
_cell.angle_beta   90.00
_cell.angle_gamma   90.00
#
_symmetry.space_group_name_H-M   'P 1'
#
loop_
_entity.id
_entity.type
_entity.pdbx_description
1 polymer ?
#
loop_
_entity_poly.entity_id
_entity_poly.type
_entity_poly.pdbx_seq_one_letter_code
_entity_poly.pdbx_strand_id
1 'polypeptide(L)'
;MPGVHAFLSPSSAKQWLSCTPSVKLEQNFPEKRESEAAKEGTLAHSIAEQKLNKWINRKRNKIVCEDKDMDTYTDGYRDYVIEVYNRVKKDCTDPVFKIEQKLDLKEWIKEDGGTADAIIIGDGSLHIIDLKYGKGVAVSAKNNPQIRLYALGAIREYQLLYDLTKVHMHIYQPRVSDGISEEVMQVDDLINWGEEVVKPAAEQAFEGVGEYRPSEETCRWCRAKGACKARAEYNEHLRRYGFMDPDLLNNEEISKILAGVDELIRWATDVKEYALDAMLKGAQIPGFKVVEGRSLRKVTDEKLLVNNMKDAGYEEALLYEKKLHSITKLEKLAGKKDFAIISAGCIEKPKGSPAIAPMSDKRPEYNSGVSDFQEELQAMPS
;
A
#
# COMPACT_ATOMS: atom_id res chain seq x y z
N MET A 1 15.70 -0.72 -18.56
CA MET A 1 16.89 -0.25 -17.84
C MET A 1 16.47 -0.07 -16.39
N PRO A 2 17.27 -0.48 -15.38
CA PRO A 2 16.95 -0.16 -13.98
C PRO A 2 16.87 1.36 -13.91
N GLY A 3 15.66 1.88 -13.68
CA GLY A 3 15.40 3.31 -13.76
C GLY A 3 16.20 4.00 -12.67
N VAL A 4 17.04 4.97 -13.04
CA VAL A 4 17.59 5.93 -12.09
C VAL A 4 16.39 6.58 -11.42
N HIS A 5 16.10 6.22 -10.17
CA HIS A 5 15.02 6.83 -9.42
C HIS A 5 15.37 8.30 -9.20
N ALA A 6 14.49 9.21 -9.64
CA ALA A 6 14.65 10.63 -9.37
C ALA A 6 14.86 10.86 -7.86
N PHE A 7 15.77 11.76 -7.50
CA PHE A 7 16.15 11.99 -6.12
C PHE A 7 14.93 12.40 -5.28
N LEU A 8 14.06 13.25 -5.84
CA LEU A 8 12.80 13.69 -5.25
C LEU A 8 11.57 13.14 -5.99
N SER A 9 11.53 11.83 -6.25
CA SER A 9 10.41 11.23 -6.98
C SER A 9 9.05 11.48 -6.32
N PRO A 10 7.96 11.73 -7.08
CA PRO A 10 6.63 11.94 -6.49
C PRO A 10 6.11 10.77 -5.66
N SER A 11 6.46 9.53 -6.01
CA SER A 11 6.06 8.34 -5.24
C SER A 11 6.69 8.27 -3.85
N SER A 12 7.81 8.98 -3.63
CA SER A 12 8.43 9.16 -2.30
C SER A 12 8.12 10.52 -1.67
N ALA A 13 7.24 11.33 -2.25
CA ALA A 13 6.96 12.69 -1.80
C ALA A 13 6.49 12.82 -0.36
N LYS A 14 5.67 11.87 0.11
CA LYS A 14 5.27 11.85 1.52
C LYS A 14 6.48 11.80 2.47
N GLN A 15 7.52 11.06 2.10
CA GLN A 15 8.75 10.99 2.89
C GLN A 15 9.54 12.30 2.83
N TRP A 16 9.85 12.79 1.63
CA TRP A 16 10.76 13.93 1.51
C TRP A 16 10.13 15.29 1.84
N LEU A 17 8.80 15.41 1.73
CA LEU A 17 8.08 16.57 2.27
C LEU A 17 8.05 16.58 3.80
N SER A 18 7.98 15.41 4.43
CA SER A 18 7.83 15.31 5.88
C SER A 18 9.17 15.26 6.61
N CYS A 19 10.16 14.54 6.07
CA CYS A 19 11.44 14.28 6.70
C CYS A 19 12.56 14.63 5.70
N THR A 20 12.78 15.92 5.50
CA THR A 20 13.64 16.45 4.43
C THR A 20 15.06 15.88 4.42
N PRO A 21 15.78 15.68 5.55
CA PRO A 21 17.14 15.12 5.51
C PRO A 21 17.20 13.64 5.10
N SER A 22 16.06 12.91 5.12
CA SER A 22 16.04 11.46 4.94
C SER A 22 16.50 11.01 3.56
N VAL A 23 16.17 11.77 2.51
CA VAL A 23 16.53 11.40 1.12
C VAL A 23 18.04 11.38 0.94
N LYS A 24 18.74 12.40 1.48
CA LYS A 24 20.19 12.47 1.48
C LYS A 24 20.81 11.36 2.31
N LEU A 25 20.26 11.10 3.49
CA LEU A 25 20.71 10.01 4.37
C LEU A 25 20.63 8.64 3.66
N GLU A 26 19.57 8.41 2.87
CA GLU A 26 19.37 7.18 2.12
C GLU A 26 20.38 6.91 1.01
N GLN A 27 21.13 7.92 0.54
CA GLN A 27 22.22 7.73 -0.43
C GLN A 27 23.37 6.90 0.16
N ASN A 28 23.47 6.82 1.49
CA ASN A 28 24.48 6.00 2.17
C ASN A 28 24.09 4.50 2.23
N PHE A 29 22.90 4.14 1.74
CA PHE A 29 22.38 2.78 1.78
C PHE A 29 22.20 2.27 0.34
N PRO A 30 22.49 0.97 0.09
CA PRO A 30 22.33 0.40 -1.24
C PRO A 30 20.89 0.51 -1.71
N GLU A 31 20.70 0.70 -3.01
CA GLU A 31 19.37 0.67 -3.60
C GLU A 31 18.68 -0.66 -3.28
N LYS A 32 17.37 -0.58 -3.02
CA LYS A 32 16.57 -1.78 -2.81
C LYS A 32 16.51 -2.54 -4.12
N ARG A 33 16.78 -3.85 -4.05
CA ARG A 33 16.46 -4.75 -5.18
C ARG A 33 14.97 -4.65 -5.45
N GLU A 34 14.62 -4.61 -6.73
CA GLU A 34 13.23 -4.62 -7.16
C GLU A 34 12.54 -5.88 -6.59
N SER A 35 11.47 -5.66 -5.83
CA SER A 35 10.68 -6.75 -5.25
C SER A 35 9.74 -7.35 -6.30
N GLU A 36 9.32 -8.61 -6.11
CA GLU A 36 8.31 -9.22 -6.98
C GLU A 36 6.99 -8.41 -6.99
N ALA A 37 6.63 -7.77 -5.88
CA ALA A 37 5.47 -6.87 -5.83
C ALA A 37 5.65 -5.62 -6.70
N ALA A 38 6.86 -5.07 -6.78
CA ALA A 38 7.17 -3.93 -7.66
C ALA A 38 7.09 -4.35 -9.14
N LYS A 39 7.63 -5.52 -9.50
CA LYS A 39 7.50 -6.09 -10.85
C LYS A 39 6.04 -6.33 -11.24
N GLU A 40 5.26 -6.91 -10.34
CA GLU A 40 3.83 -7.16 -10.51
C GLU A 40 3.08 -5.85 -10.77
N GLY A 41 3.41 -4.79 -10.02
CA GLY A 41 2.87 -3.45 -10.23
C GLY A 41 3.24 -2.87 -11.59
N THR A 42 4.51 -2.88 -11.96
CA THR A 42 4.99 -2.39 -13.27
C THR A 42 4.29 -3.08 -14.44
N LEU A 43 4.10 -4.41 -14.35
CA LEU A 43 3.36 -5.18 -15.35
C LEU A 43 1.89 -4.74 -15.43
N ALA A 44 1.24 -4.54 -14.28
CA ALA A 44 -0.15 -4.08 -14.24
C ALA A 44 -0.34 -2.70 -14.90
N HIS A 45 0.56 -1.74 -14.65
CA HIS A 45 0.53 -0.44 -15.33
C HIS A 45 0.72 -0.59 -16.84
N SER A 46 1.69 -1.38 -17.29
CA SER A 46 1.92 -1.61 -18.73
C SER A 46 0.70 -2.22 -19.43
N ILE A 47 -0.01 -3.14 -18.77
CA ILE A 47 -1.22 -3.76 -19.34
C ILE A 47 -2.39 -2.77 -19.33
N ALA A 48 -2.56 -2.01 -18.26
CA ALA A 48 -3.56 -0.94 -18.18
C ALA A 48 -3.35 0.12 -19.28
N GLU A 49 -2.12 0.58 -19.48
CA GLU A 49 -1.73 1.48 -20.57
C GLU A 49 -2.12 0.89 -21.92
N GLN A 50 -1.72 -0.36 -22.22
CA GLN A 50 -2.05 -1.02 -23.49
C GLN A 50 -3.56 -1.09 -23.74
N LYS A 51 -4.34 -1.36 -22.69
CA LYS A 51 -5.80 -1.41 -22.74
C LYS A 51 -6.42 -0.04 -23.03
N LEU A 52 -5.90 1.03 -22.43
CA LEU A 52 -6.33 2.41 -22.72
C LEU A 52 -5.91 2.84 -24.12
N ASN A 53 -4.65 2.60 -24.51
CA ASN A 53 -4.14 2.84 -25.86
C ASN A 53 -4.98 2.16 -26.93
N LYS A 54 -5.40 0.91 -26.69
CA LYS A 54 -6.33 0.20 -27.58
C LYS A 54 -7.64 0.96 -27.74
N TRP A 55 -8.24 1.41 -26.65
CA TRP A 55 -9.50 2.14 -26.66
C TRP A 55 -9.39 3.47 -27.41
N ILE A 56 -8.35 4.27 -27.11
CA ILE A 56 -8.06 5.55 -27.80
C ILE A 56 -7.92 5.34 -29.31
N ASN A 57 -7.13 4.34 -29.71
CA ASN A 57 -6.84 4.06 -31.12
C ASN A 57 -7.90 3.18 -31.82
N ARG A 58 -9.00 2.83 -31.14
CA ARG A 58 -10.09 1.97 -31.64
C ARG A 58 -9.59 0.65 -32.26
N LYS A 59 -8.52 0.06 -31.72
CA LYS A 59 -7.93 -1.18 -32.24
C LYS A 59 -8.79 -2.39 -31.89
N ARG A 60 -8.84 -3.39 -32.80
CA ARG A 60 -9.68 -4.60 -32.65
C ARG A 60 -9.02 -5.74 -31.87
N ASN A 61 -7.70 -5.77 -31.77
CA ASN A 61 -6.98 -6.83 -31.06
C ASN A 61 -7.30 -6.85 -29.56
N LYS A 62 -7.38 -8.04 -28.95
CA LYS A 62 -7.58 -8.17 -27.50
C LYS A 62 -6.22 -8.04 -26.80
N ILE A 63 -6.14 -7.17 -25.81
CA ILE A 63 -5.04 -7.16 -24.83
C ILE A 63 -5.50 -8.04 -23.68
N VAL A 64 -4.73 -9.08 -23.37
CA VAL A 64 -5.05 -10.07 -22.34
C VAL A 64 -3.81 -10.27 -21.48
N CYS A 65 -3.97 -10.20 -20.16
CA CYS A 65 -2.98 -10.72 -19.23
C CYS A 65 -3.21 -12.22 -19.00
N GLU A 66 -2.13 -13.01 -18.96
CA GLU A 66 -2.22 -14.43 -18.58
C GLU A 66 -2.74 -14.61 -17.14
N ASP A 67 -2.37 -13.70 -16.24
CA ASP A 67 -2.94 -13.62 -14.91
C ASP A 67 -4.35 -13.04 -14.98
N LYS A 68 -5.35 -13.89 -14.71
CA LYS A 68 -6.77 -13.52 -14.79
C LYS A 68 -7.19 -12.46 -13.78
N ASP A 69 -6.58 -12.45 -12.60
CA ASP A 69 -6.90 -11.46 -11.58
C ASP A 69 -6.36 -10.09 -12.04
N MET A 70 -5.10 -10.03 -12.49
CA MET A 70 -4.51 -8.82 -13.07
C MET A 70 -5.27 -8.34 -14.31
N ASP A 71 -5.70 -9.25 -15.20
CA ASP A 71 -6.51 -8.91 -16.37
C ASP A 71 -7.81 -8.20 -15.95
N THR A 72 -8.49 -8.76 -14.96
CA THR A 72 -9.73 -8.20 -14.41
C THR A 72 -9.50 -6.83 -13.76
N TYR A 73 -8.45 -6.69 -12.96
CA TYR A 73 -8.12 -5.43 -12.28
C TYR A 73 -7.75 -4.31 -13.26
N THR A 74 -6.99 -4.63 -14.31
CA THR A 74 -6.60 -3.67 -15.34
C THR A 74 -7.74 -3.33 -16.30
N ASP A 75 -8.69 -4.25 -16.51
CA ASP A 75 -9.97 -3.93 -17.18
C ASP A 75 -10.80 -2.94 -16.36
N GLY A 76 -10.91 -3.17 -15.06
CA GLY A 76 -11.61 -2.26 -14.15
C GLY A 76 -11.02 -0.85 -14.14
N TYR A 77 -9.69 -0.73 -14.12
CA TYR A 77 -9.02 0.57 -14.24
C TYR A 77 -9.33 1.26 -15.56
N ARG A 78 -9.21 0.55 -16.69
CA ARG A 78 -9.56 1.07 -18.02
C ARG A 78 -10.98 1.62 -18.02
N ASP A 79 -11.93 0.84 -17.52
CA ASP A 79 -13.35 1.18 -17.54
C ASP A 79 -13.64 2.40 -16.66
N TYR A 80 -13.00 2.50 -15.49
CA TYR A 80 -13.08 3.68 -14.63
C TYR A 80 -12.57 4.95 -15.33
N VAL A 81 -11.39 4.89 -15.97
CA VAL A 81 -10.85 6.04 -16.72
C VAL A 81 -11.78 6.47 -17.85
N ILE A 82 -12.33 5.50 -18.59
CA ILE A 82 -13.32 5.78 -19.65
C ILE A 82 -14.60 6.39 -19.08
N GLU A 83 -15.05 5.94 -17.91
CA GLU A 83 -16.20 6.54 -17.23
C GLU A 83 -15.93 8.01 -16.90
N VAL A 84 -14.77 8.33 -16.29
CA VAL A 84 -14.40 9.73 -16.01
C VAL A 84 -14.36 10.55 -17.29
N TYR A 85 -13.72 10.03 -18.35
CA TYR A 85 -13.67 10.71 -19.65
C TYR A 85 -15.07 11.00 -20.20
N ASN A 86 -15.97 10.01 -20.15
CA ASN A 86 -17.35 10.18 -20.62
C ASN A 86 -18.15 11.17 -19.77
N ARG A 87 -17.85 11.31 -18.47
CA ARG A 87 -18.43 12.36 -17.64
C ARG A 87 -17.97 13.74 -18.10
N VAL A 88 -16.66 13.95 -18.29
CA VAL A 88 -16.11 15.21 -18.80
C VAL A 88 -16.67 15.55 -20.19
N LYS A 89 -16.79 14.56 -21.07
CA LYS A 89 -17.32 14.72 -22.43
C LYS A 89 -18.80 15.15 -22.49
N LYS A 90 -19.57 15.02 -21.40
CA LYS A 90 -20.95 15.53 -21.38
C LYS A 90 -20.98 17.06 -21.41
N ASP A 91 -20.00 17.68 -20.77
CA ASP A 91 -19.95 19.12 -20.54
C ASP A 91 -18.84 19.82 -21.34
N CYS A 92 -17.91 19.05 -21.95
CA CYS A 92 -16.85 19.54 -22.83
C CYS A 92 -16.93 18.88 -24.21
N THR A 93 -16.92 19.68 -25.28
CA THR A 93 -17.10 19.18 -26.66
C THR A 93 -15.89 18.36 -27.15
N ASP A 94 -14.68 18.77 -26.77
CA ASP A 94 -13.43 18.14 -27.21
C ASP A 94 -12.44 17.93 -26.06
N PRO A 95 -12.75 17.02 -25.11
CA PRO A 95 -11.87 16.78 -23.99
C PRO A 95 -10.58 16.09 -24.44
N VAL A 96 -9.46 16.61 -23.96
CA VAL A 96 -8.14 16.01 -24.22
C VAL A 96 -7.94 14.82 -23.29
N PHE A 97 -7.43 13.72 -23.85
CA PHE A 97 -7.08 12.53 -23.08
C PHE A 97 -5.64 12.11 -23.38
N LYS A 98 -4.81 12.04 -22.32
CA LYS A 98 -3.41 11.59 -22.36
C LYS A 98 -3.23 10.41 -21.41
N ILE A 99 -2.31 9.53 -21.74
CA ILE A 99 -1.89 8.43 -20.87
C ILE A 99 -0.37 8.35 -20.87
N GLU A 100 0.21 7.85 -19.78
CA GLU A 100 1.67 7.78 -19.55
C GLU A 100 2.39 9.10 -19.88
N GLN A 101 1.78 10.22 -19.46
CA GLN A 101 2.31 11.55 -19.73
C GLN A 101 3.46 11.85 -18.78
N LYS A 102 4.65 12.13 -19.33
CA LYS A 102 5.78 12.64 -18.55
C LYS A 102 5.53 14.10 -18.18
N LEU A 103 5.69 14.41 -16.90
CA LEU A 103 5.40 15.73 -16.36
C LEU A 103 6.68 16.46 -15.94
N ASP A 104 6.74 17.76 -16.21
CA ASP A 104 7.85 18.62 -15.80
C ASP A 104 7.52 19.31 -14.46
N LEU A 105 8.26 18.95 -13.41
CA LEU A 105 8.14 19.54 -12.06
C LEU A 105 9.35 20.38 -11.65
N LYS A 106 10.21 20.77 -12.59
CA LYS A 106 11.42 21.55 -12.31
C LYS A 106 11.17 22.86 -11.58
N GLU A 107 9.99 23.46 -11.76
CA GLU A 107 9.56 24.66 -11.04
C GLU A 107 9.52 24.46 -9.51
N TRP A 108 9.18 23.26 -9.05
CA TRP A 108 9.03 22.95 -7.61
C TRP A 108 10.12 22.06 -7.05
N ILE A 109 10.58 21.04 -7.78
CA ILE A 109 11.53 20.03 -7.25
C ILE A 109 12.87 19.97 -7.98
N LYS A 110 13.13 20.87 -8.93
CA LYS A 110 14.38 20.96 -9.74
C LYS A 110 14.72 19.68 -10.53
N GLU A 111 13.81 18.72 -10.61
CA GLU A 111 13.90 17.45 -11.35
C GLU A 111 12.62 17.20 -12.16
N ASP A 112 12.68 16.28 -13.13
CA ASP A 112 11.48 15.84 -13.85
C ASP A 112 10.54 15.06 -12.91
N GLY A 113 9.25 15.25 -13.11
CA GLY A 113 8.19 14.92 -12.14
C GLY A 113 7.55 13.56 -12.28
N GLY A 114 8.23 12.60 -12.92
CA GLY A 114 7.67 11.28 -13.18
C GLY A 114 6.61 11.26 -14.29
N THR A 115 5.74 10.27 -14.23
CA THR A 115 4.76 9.95 -15.28
C THR A 115 3.38 9.77 -14.64
N ALA A 116 2.39 10.47 -15.18
CA ALA A 116 0.99 10.29 -14.80
C ALA A 116 0.34 9.22 -15.70
N ASP A 117 -0.36 8.26 -15.09
CA ASP A 117 -0.96 7.14 -15.83
C ASP A 117 -2.06 7.61 -16.80
N ALA A 118 -2.95 8.50 -16.36
CA ALA A 118 -4.00 9.08 -17.18
C ALA A 118 -4.34 10.53 -16.80
N ILE A 119 -4.50 11.38 -17.82
CA ILE A 119 -4.88 12.79 -17.69
C ILE A 119 -6.05 13.08 -18.63
N ILE A 120 -7.14 13.63 -18.10
CA ILE A 120 -8.27 14.11 -18.89
C ILE A 120 -8.45 15.60 -18.63
N ILE A 121 -8.55 16.39 -19.69
CA ILE A 121 -8.71 17.85 -19.63
C ILE A 121 -10.03 18.20 -20.29
N GLY A 122 -10.89 18.91 -19.57
CA GLY A 122 -12.14 19.46 -20.08
C GLY A 122 -12.22 20.96 -19.86
N ASP A 123 -13.41 21.51 -20.08
CA ASP A 123 -13.68 22.93 -19.87
C ASP A 123 -13.66 23.22 -18.36
N GLY A 124 -12.65 23.97 -17.90
CA GLY A 124 -12.52 24.34 -16.48
C GLY A 124 -11.97 23.26 -15.56
N SER A 125 -11.75 22.02 -16.03
CA SER A 125 -11.43 20.87 -15.18
C SER A 125 -10.27 20.03 -15.70
N LEU A 126 -9.41 19.61 -14.77
CA LEU A 126 -8.30 18.68 -14.99
C LEU A 126 -8.52 17.44 -14.14
N HIS A 127 -8.42 16.24 -14.72
CA HIS A 127 -8.48 14.98 -14.00
C HIS A 127 -7.16 14.23 -14.12
N ILE A 128 -6.56 13.87 -12.99
CA ILE A 128 -5.41 12.96 -12.92
C ILE A 128 -5.89 11.66 -12.29
N ILE A 129 -5.66 10.54 -12.96
CA ILE A 129 -6.05 9.22 -12.48
C ILE A 129 -4.80 8.36 -12.39
N ASP A 130 -4.52 7.85 -11.19
CA ASP A 130 -3.33 7.04 -10.88
C ASP A 130 -3.79 5.64 -10.41
N LEU A 131 -3.21 4.63 -11.04
CA LEU A 131 -3.38 3.22 -10.71
C LEU A 131 -2.45 2.86 -9.54
N LYS A 132 -3.01 2.26 -8.50
CA LYS A 132 -2.24 1.63 -7.43
C LYS A 132 -2.47 0.13 -7.43
N TYR A 133 -1.44 -0.64 -7.76
CA TYR A 133 -1.55 -2.09 -7.78
C TYR A 133 -1.14 -2.79 -6.46
N GLY A 134 -0.71 -2.03 -5.45
CA GLY A 134 -0.36 -2.58 -4.14
C GLY A 134 -1.56 -3.24 -3.44
N LYS A 135 -1.30 -4.25 -2.61
CA LYS A 135 -2.29 -4.92 -1.74
C LYS A 135 -2.03 -4.61 -0.26
N GLY A 136 -3.09 -4.62 0.55
CA GLY A 136 -3.01 -4.57 2.02
C GLY A 136 -2.89 -3.18 2.66
N VAL A 137 -2.57 -2.13 1.89
CA VAL A 137 -2.60 -0.74 2.36
C VAL A 137 -3.42 0.08 1.38
N ALA A 138 -4.52 0.68 1.87
CA ALA A 138 -5.33 1.59 1.08
C ALA A 138 -4.55 2.88 0.80
N VAL A 139 -4.54 3.32 -0.45
CA VAL A 139 -3.99 4.61 -0.86
C VAL A 139 -5.15 5.58 -1.06
N SER A 140 -5.19 6.64 -0.27
CA SER A 140 -6.18 7.71 -0.40
C SER A 140 -5.70 8.76 -1.41
N ALA A 141 -6.63 9.38 -2.12
CA ALA A 141 -6.36 10.60 -2.89
C ALA A 141 -6.31 11.85 -1.97
N LYS A 142 -6.96 11.80 -0.80
CA LYS A 142 -7.00 12.92 0.14
C LYS A 142 -5.61 13.22 0.68
N ASN A 143 -5.16 14.48 0.56
CA ASN A 143 -3.85 14.93 1.01
C ASN A 143 -2.69 14.05 0.49
N ASN A 144 -2.82 13.51 -0.72
CA ASN A 144 -1.80 12.64 -1.29
C ASN A 144 -0.79 13.47 -2.10
N PRO A 145 0.48 13.59 -1.65
CA PRO A 145 1.43 14.46 -2.32
C PRO A 145 1.83 13.97 -3.71
N GLN A 146 1.80 12.65 -3.96
CA GLN A 146 2.19 12.10 -5.26
C GLN A 146 1.24 12.60 -6.36
N ILE A 147 -0.07 12.41 -6.17
CA ILE A 147 -1.05 12.79 -7.18
C ILE A 147 -1.21 14.32 -7.29
N ARG A 148 -1.00 15.05 -6.19
CA ARG A 148 -0.90 16.53 -6.19
C ARG A 148 0.28 17.04 -7.01
N LEU A 149 1.44 16.40 -6.90
CA LEU A 149 2.59 16.70 -7.75
C LEU A 149 2.30 16.41 -9.23
N TYR A 150 1.66 15.28 -9.55
CA TYR A 150 1.23 15.04 -10.93
C TYR A 150 0.25 16.10 -11.44
N ALA A 151 -0.70 16.52 -10.60
CA ALA A 151 -1.61 17.60 -10.93
C ALA A 151 -0.87 18.94 -11.17
N LEU A 152 0.11 19.31 -10.33
CA LEU A 152 0.94 20.50 -10.54
C LEU A 152 1.67 20.47 -11.89
N GLY A 153 2.28 19.33 -12.23
CA GLY A 153 3.00 19.17 -13.50
C GLY A 153 2.07 19.30 -14.70
N ALA A 154 0.86 18.73 -14.60
CA ALA A 154 -0.14 18.84 -15.66
C ALA A 154 -0.70 20.27 -15.79
N ILE A 155 -0.93 20.95 -14.66
CA ILE A 155 -1.33 22.37 -14.65
C ILE A 155 -0.27 23.21 -15.37
N ARG A 156 1.01 23.05 -15.03
CA ARG A 156 2.11 23.77 -15.69
C ARG A 156 2.14 23.54 -17.20
N GLU A 157 1.88 22.32 -17.65
CA GLU A 157 1.88 21.97 -19.07
C GLU A 157 0.67 22.54 -19.83
N TYR A 158 -0.51 22.60 -19.18
CA TYR A 158 -1.78 22.81 -19.88
C TYR A 158 -2.53 24.10 -19.52
N GLN A 159 -2.25 24.77 -18.40
CA GLN A 159 -3.02 25.95 -17.95
C GLN A 159 -2.94 27.15 -18.92
N LEU A 160 -1.87 27.24 -19.72
CA LEU A 160 -1.76 28.30 -20.74
C LEU A 160 -2.65 28.05 -21.95
N LEU A 161 -3.09 26.80 -22.15
CA LEU A 161 -3.93 26.37 -23.26
C LEU A 161 -5.40 26.22 -22.84
N TYR A 162 -5.66 25.93 -21.57
CA TYR A 162 -6.98 25.67 -21.01
C TYR A 162 -7.17 26.48 -19.73
N ASP A 163 -8.34 27.11 -19.57
CA ASP A 163 -8.71 27.88 -18.38
C ASP A 163 -9.08 26.93 -17.23
N LEU A 164 -8.08 26.28 -16.63
CA LEU A 164 -8.26 25.29 -15.58
C LEU A 164 -8.58 25.98 -14.25
N THR A 165 -9.73 25.63 -13.66
CA THR A 165 -10.14 26.17 -12.35
C THR A 165 -10.12 25.10 -11.27
N LYS A 166 -10.47 23.86 -11.62
CA LYS A 166 -10.54 22.72 -10.69
C LYS A 166 -9.69 21.56 -11.14
N VAL A 167 -9.11 20.87 -10.18
CA VAL A 167 -8.40 19.60 -10.39
C VAL A 167 -9.03 18.48 -9.57
N HIS A 168 -9.28 17.36 -10.25
CA HIS A 168 -9.79 16.12 -9.70
C HIS A 168 -8.66 15.08 -9.70
N MET A 169 -8.32 14.58 -8.53
CA MET A 169 -7.23 13.64 -8.32
C MET A 169 -7.83 12.31 -7.87
N HIS A 170 -7.69 11.28 -8.70
CA HIS A 170 -8.27 9.98 -8.48
C HIS A 170 -7.19 8.93 -8.22
N ILE A 171 -7.35 8.17 -7.13
CA ILE A 171 -6.61 6.94 -6.89
C ILE A 171 -7.53 5.77 -7.19
N TYR A 172 -7.06 4.84 -8.02
CA TYR A 172 -7.74 3.59 -8.32
C TYR A 172 -6.88 2.39 -7.88
N GLN A 173 -7.33 1.68 -6.85
CA GLN A 173 -6.62 0.57 -6.23
C GLN A 173 -7.47 -0.71 -6.19
N PRO A 174 -7.44 -1.54 -7.24
CA PRO A 174 -8.41 -2.63 -7.40
C PRO A 174 -8.23 -3.80 -6.42
N ARG A 175 -7.09 -3.90 -5.72
CA ARG A 175 -6.76 -4.99 -4.78
C ARG A 175 -7.10 -4.67 -3.33
N VAL A 176 -7.84 -3.60 -3.07
CA VAL A 176 -8.29 -3.16 -1.74
C VAL A 176 -9.80 -2.90 -1.79
N SER A 177 -10.52 -3.30 -0.74
CA SER A 177 -11.94 -2.98 -0.59
C SER A 177 -12.12 -1.47 -0.53
N ASP A 178 -13.08 -0.93 -1.29
CA ASP A 178 -13.29 0.52 -1.43
C ASP A 178 -12.05 1.26 -1.95
N GLY A 179 -11.28 0.63 -2.83
CA GLY A 179 -10.02 1.15 -3.36
C GLY A 179 -10.12 2.31 -4.36
N ILE A 180 -11.28 2.97 -4.49
CA ILE A 180 -11.44 4.16 -5.32
C ILE A 180 -11.53 5.38 -4.39
N SER A 181 -10.66 6.37 -4.59
CA SER A 181 -10.65 7.60 -3.81
C SER A 181 -10.50 8.81 -4.72
N GLU A 182 -11.17 9.91 -4.38
CA GLU A 182 -11.09 11.18 -5.12
C GLU A 182 -10.87 12.38 -4.19
N GLU A 183 -9.99 13.29 -4.61
CA GLU A 183 -9.83 14.62 -4.04
C GLU A 183 -10.07 15.68 -5.13
N VAL A 184 -10.79 16.75 -4.78
CA VAL A 184 -11.04 17.87 -5.68
C VAL A 184 -10.49 19.13 -5.01
N MET A 185 -9.75 19.94 -5.75
CA MET A 185 -9.15 21.19 -5.27
C MET A 185 -9.26 22.28 -6.33
N GLN A 186 -9.18 23.55 -5.91
CA GLN A 186 -8.97 24.65 -6.84
C GLN A 186 -7.53 24.62 -7.34
N VAL A 187 -7.31 25.06 -8.58
CA VAL A 187 -5.98 25.16 -9.19
C VAL A 187 -5.07 26.09 -8.37
N ASP A 188 -5.58 27.25 -7.94
CA ASP A 188 -4.82 28.21 -7.14
C ASP A 188 -4.35 27.62 -5.80
N ASP A 189 -5.22 26.87 -5.10
CA ASP A 189 -4.85 26.22 -3.84
C ASP A 189 -3.72 25.19 -4.03
N LEU A 190 -3.75 24.47 -5.17
CA LEU A 190 -2.72 23.50 -5.49
C LEU A 190 -1.39 24.18 -5.85
N ILE A 191 -1.43 25.27 -6.63
CA ILE A 191 -0.25 26.08 -6.95
C ILE A 191 0.36 26.67 -5.67
N ASN A 192 -0.47 27.23 -4.78
CA ASN A 192 -0.02 27.75 -3.48
C ASN A 192 0.65 26.65 -2.64
N TRP A 193 0.09 25.43 -2.63
CA TRP A 193 0.75 24.28 -1.99
C TRP A 193 2.11 23.96 -2.63
N GLY A 194 2.22 24.06 -3.96
CA GLY A 194 3.49 23.95 -4.68
C GLY A 194 4.53 24.97 -4.22
N GLU A 195 4.15 26.25 -4.15
CA GLU A 195 5.07 27.34 -3.78
C GLU A 195 5.43 27.36 -2.29
N GLU A 196 4.46 27.14 -1.40
CA GLU A 196 4.65 27.32 0.04
C GLU A 196 5.13 26.06 0.76
N VAL A 197 4.80 24.88 0.23
CA VAL A 197 5.11 23.60 0.89
C VAL A 197 6.13 22.80 0.09
N VAL A 198 5.87 22.55 -1.19
CA VAL A 198 6.70 21.64 -1.99
C VAL A 198 8.09 22.23 -2.22
N LYS A 199 8.15 23.45 -2.73
CA LYS A 199 9.40 24.08 -3.17
C LYS A 199 10.40 24.27 -2.02
N PRO A 200 10.04 24.81 -0.84
CA PRO A 200 10.98 24.92 0.27
C PRO A 200 11.44 23.54 0.80
N ALA A 201 10.52 22.58 0.90
CA ALA A 201 10.85 21.23 1.37
C ALA A 201 11.76 20.49 0.39
N ALA A 202 11.54 20.65 -0.91
CA ALA A 202 12.38 20.07 -1.96
C ALA A 202 13.81 20.63 -1.89
N GLU A 203 13.98 21.93 -1.67
CA GLU A 203 15.30 22.54 -1.47
C GLU A 203 16.02 21.95 -0.26
N GLN A 204 15.36 21.90 0.89
CA GLN A 204 15.92 21.29 2.09
C GLN A 204 16.27 19.81 1.89
N ALA A 205 15.40 19.04 1.23
CA ALA A 205 15.63 17.63 0.97
C ALA A 205 16.81 17.39 0.01
N PHE A 206 16.96 18.26 -1.00
CA PHE A 206 18.09 18.24 -1.92
C PHE A 206 19.42 18.50 -1.22
N GLU A 207 19.44 19.50 -0.34
CA GLU A 207 20.62 19.85 0.48
C GLU A 207 20.88 18.84 1.61
N GLY A 208 19.87 18.06 2.00
CA GLY A 208 19.94 17.12 3.12
C GLY A 208 19.84 17.80 4.49
N VAL A 209 19.20 18.97 4.54
CA VAL A 209 19.01 19.78 5.75
C VAL A 209 17.54 19.78 6.17
N GLY A 210 17.22 20.42 7.30
CA GLY A 210 15.87 20.47 7.87
C GLY A 210 15.68 19.48 9.01
N GLU A 211 14.43 19.07 9.25
CA GLU A 211 14.06 18.28 10.42
C GLU A 211 13.86 16.80 10.09
N TYR A 212 14.40 15.94 10.95
CA TYR A 212 14.00 14.55 10.96
C TYR A 212 12.60 14.42 11.59
N ARG A 213 11.66 13.81 10.86
CA ARG A 213 10.31 13.53 11.33
C ARG A 213 9.99 12.04 11.23
N PRO A 214 10.60 11.21 12.11
CA PRO A 214 10.32 9.78 12.14
C PRO A 214 8.86 9.52 12.49
N SER A 215 8.19 8.71 11.68
CA SER A 215 6.88 8.14 11.94
C SER A 215 6.74 6.83 11.16
N GLU A 216 5.73 6.03 11.47
CA GLU A 216 5.40 4.85 10.68
C GLU A 216 5.26 5.19 9.19
N GLU A 217 4.53 6.25 8.87
CA GLU A 217 4.23 6.62 7.49
C GLU A 217 5.47 7.10 6.73
N THR A 218 6.37 7.85 7.36
CA THR A 218 7.58 8.40 6.71
C THR A 218 8.71 7.38 6.65
N CYS A 219 8.82 6.51 7.66
CA CYS A 219 9.95 5.58 7.80
C CYS A 219 9.71 4.21 7.16
N ARG A 220 8.45 3.80 6.92
CA ARG A 220 8.11 2.46 6.41
C ARG A 220 8.90 2.06 5.17
N TRP A 221 9.04 2.98 4.23
CA TRP A 221 9.74 2.77 2.96
C TRP A 221 11.17 3.30 2.95
N CYS A 222 11.57 4.02 4.01
CA CYS A 222 12.88 4.62 4.11
C CYS A 222 13.99 3.55 4.12
N ARG A 223 15.08 3.74 3.37
CA ARG A 223 16.21 2.79 3.36
C ARG A 223 17.04 2.84 4.65
N ALA A 224 17.11 4.00 5.28
CA ALA A 224 17.83 4.19 6.54
C ALA A 224 17.04 3.70 7.77
N LYS A 225 15.82 3.19 7.60
CA LYS A 225 14.84 2.94 8.68
C LYS A 225 15.34 2.04 9.82
N GLY A 226 16.30 1.15 9.56
CA GLY A 226 16.91 0.25 10.55
C GLY A 226 18.18 0.81 11.23
N ALA A 227 18.76 1.90 10.71
CA ALA A 227 20.01 2.51 11.19
C ALA A 227 19.88 4.02 11.50
N CYS A 228 18.70 4.61 11.28
CA CYS A 228 18.46 6.04 11.47
C CYS A 228 18.49 6.42 12.96
N LYS A 229 19.44 7.28 13.34
CA LYS A 229 19.60 7.76 14.71
C LYS A 229 18.37 8.53 15.20
N ALA A 230 17.81 9.44 14.38
CA ALA A 230 16.62 10.20 14.76
C ALA A 230 15.40 9.30 15.04
N ARG A 231 15.24 8.21 14.26
CA ARG A 231 14.19 7.22 14.53
C ARG A 231 14.48 6.41 15.80
N ALA A 232 15.74 6.12 16.10
CA ALA A 232 16.12 5.46 17.35
C ALA A 232 15.80 6.35 18.56
N GLU A 233 16.14 7.65 18.51
CA GLU A 233 15.85 8.64 19.55
C GLU A 233 14.33 8.81 19.75
N TYR A 234 13.56 8.92 18.66
CA TYR A 234 12.10 8.98 18.70
C TYR A 234 11.48 7.75 19.40
N ASN A 235 11.97 6.55 19.10
CA ASN A 235 11.51 5.32 19.75
C ASN A 235 12.04 5.17 21.20
N GLU A 236 13.14 5.83 21.55
CA GLU A 236 13.65 5.88 22.93
C GLU A 236 12.72 6.71 23.84
N HIS A 237 12.09 7.76 23.31
CA HIS A 237 11.04 8.49 24.04
C HIS A 237 9.84 7.60 24.37
N LEU A 238 9.46 6.66 23.49
CA LEU A 238 8.43 5.67 23.79
C LEU A 238 8.84 4.72 24.93
N ARG A 239 10.14 4.47 25.15
CA ARG A 239 10.63 3.67 26.30
C ARG A 239 10.53 4.41 27.63
N ARG A 240 10.52 5.76 27.64
CA ARG A 240 10.43 6.54 28.89
C ARG A 240 9.07 6.42 29.58
N TYR A 241 8.05 5.90 28.90
CA TYR A 241 6.78 5.51 29.54
C TYR A 241 6.89 4.25 30.42
N GLY A 242 8.07 3.61 30.50
CA GLY A 242 8.33 2.39 31.26
C GLY A 242 9.19 2.53 32.53
N PHE A 243 9.36 3.73 33.08
CA PHE A 243 10.10 3.92 34.35
C PHE A 243 9.28 4.68 35.39
N MET A 244 8.19 4.08 35.85
CA MET A 244 7.67 4.29 37.20
C MET A 244 7.19 2.93 37.72
N ASP A 245 7.75 2.48 38.84
CA ASP A 245 7.39 1.25 39.57
C ASP A 245 6.76 1.69 40.92
N PRO A 246 5.72 0.99 41.46
CA PRO A 246 5.90 -0.38 41.94
C PRO A 246 4.77 -1.35 41.53
N ASP A 247 5.18 -2.44 40.88
CA ASP A 247 4.54 -3.74 40.67
C ASP A 247 3.50 -3.87 39.54
N LEU A 248 2.71 -2.85 39.17
CA LEU A 248 1.68 -2.97 38.11
C LEU A 248 1.44 -1.65 37.32
N LEU A 249 1.19 -1.78 36.00
CA LEU A 249 0.77 -0.67 35.13
C LEU A 249 -0.71 -0.29 35.37
N ASN A 250 -1.02 1.00 35.43
CA ASN A 250 -2.40 1.49 35.41
C ASN A 250 -2.96 1.62 33.97
N ASN A 251 -4.28 1.78 33.83
CA ASN A 251 -4.92 1.83 32.51
C ASN A 251 -4.46 3.00 31.63
N GLU A 252 -4.08 4.15 32.19
CA GLU A 252 -3.55 5.27 31.41
C GLU A 252 -2.16 4.95 30.86
N GLU A 253 -1.33 4.28 31.65
CA GLU A 253 -0.02 3.79 31.23
C GLU A 253 -0.14 2.71 30.16
N ILE A 254 -1.05 1.75 30.35
CA ILE A 254 -1.37 0.73 29.34
C ILE A 254 -1.84 1.40 28.05
N SER A 255 -2.71 2.41 28.13
CA SER A 255 -3.17 3.16 26.95
C SER A 255 -2.03 3.87 26.23
N LYS A 256 -1.09 4.49 26.96
CA LYS A 256 0.10 5.14 26.37
C LYS A 256 1.02 4.12 25.69
N ILE A 257 1.20 2.94 26.30
CA ILE A 257 1.98 1.84 25.71
C ILE A 257 1.29 1.31 24.45
N LEU A 258 -0.01 1.02 24.51
CA LEU A 258 -0.79 0.53 23.37
C LEU A 258 -0.74 1.50 22.18
N ALA A 259 -0.68 2.80 22.43
CA ALA A 259 -0.54 3.80 21.37
C ALA A 259 0.79 3.74 20.60
N GLY A 260 1.87 3.17 21.18
CA GLY A 260 3.21 3.14 20.57
C GLY A 260 3.85 1.75 20.39
N VAL A 261 3.29 0.70 20.99
CA VAL A 261 3.91 -0.64 21.02
C VAL A 261 4.07 -1.26 19.63
N ASP A 262 3.10 -1.07 18.74
CA ASP A 262 3.17 -1.59 17.38
C ASP A 262 4.29 -0.94 16.56
N GLU A 263 4.53 0.35 16.77
CA GLU A 263 5.65 1.05 16.14
C GLU A 263 6.99 0.54 16.68
N LEU A 264 7.10 0.29 17.99
CA LEU A 264 8.28 -0.31 18.60
C LEU A 264 8.58 -1.72 18.05
N ILE A 265 7.56 -2.57 17.92
CA ILE A 265 7.71 -3.93 17.35
C ILE A 265 8.20 -3.85 15.91
N ARG A 266 7.62 -2.95 15.09
CA ARG A 266 8.03 -2.76 13.70
C ARG A 266 9.46 -2.24 13.60
N TRP A 267 9.82 -1.23 14.38
CA TRP A 267 11.19 -0.70 14.42
C TRP A 267 12.19 -1.76 14.87
N ALA A 268 11.90 -2.52 15.92
CA ALA A 268 12.77 -3.62 16.36
C ALA A 268 12.97 -4.68 15.26
N THR A 269 11.93 -4.95 14.46
CA THR A 269 12.02 -5.83 13.30
C THR A 269 12.91 -5.22 12.21
N ASP A 270 12.72 -3.95 11.86
CA ASP A 270 13.55 -3.23 10.89
C ASP A 270 15.04 -3.22 11.28
N VAL A 271 15.35 -3.05 12.58
CA VAL A 271 16.72 -3.12 13.11
C VAL A 271 17.30 -4.52 12.96
N LYS A 272 16.53 -5.57 13.29
CA LYS A 272 16.98 -6.97 13.15
C LYS A 272 17.27 -7.33 11.69
N GLU A 273 16.39 -6.93 10.78
CA GLU A 273 16.58 -7.18 9.34
C GLU A 273 17.82 -6.45 8.81
N TYR A 274 18.00 -5.18 9.15
CA TYR A 274 19.19 -4.41 8.79
C TYR A 274 20.47 -5.04 9.36
N ALA A 275 20.45 -5.39 10.64
CA ALA A 275 21.59 -6.01 11.32
C ALA A 275 21.99 -7.34 10.65
N LEU A 276 21.02 -8.20 10.35
CA LEU A 276 21.27 -9.47 9.66
C LEU A 276 21.88 -9.26 8.28
N ASP A 277 21.29 -8.38 7.45
CA ASP A 277 21.81 -8.08 6.11
C ASP A 277 23.23 -7.50 6.17
N ALA A 278 23.49 -6.57 7.09
CA ALA A 278 24.82 -5.98 7.29
C ALA A 278 25.84 -7.04 7.73
N MET A 279 25.48 -7.93 8.67
CA MET A 279 26.37 -8.99 9.15
C MET A 279 26.64 -10.06 8.07
N LEU A 280 25.65 -10.40 7.24
CA LEU A 280 25.83 -11.28 6.08
C LEU A 280 26.79 -10.66 5.04
N LYS A 281 26.91 -9.34 5.00
CA LYS A 281 27.88 -8.59 4.17
C LYS A 281 29.23 -8.35 4.88
N GLY A 282 29.43 -8.91 6.07
CA GLY A 282 30.70 -8.86 6.80
C GLY A 282 30.79 -7.80 7.90
N ALA A 283 29.73 -7.03 8.16
CA ALA A 283 29.72 -6.11 9.29
C ALA A 283 29.78 -6.87 10.64
N GLN A 284 30.49 -6.32 11.61
CA GLN A 284 30.53 -6.85 12.98
C GLN A 284 29.60 -6.04 13.87
N ILE A 285 28.63 -6.69 14.49
CA ILE A 285 27.73 -6.08 15.48
C ILE A 285 28.10 -6.63 16.86
N PRO A 286 28.65 -5.81 17.78
CA PRO A 286 29.09 -6.27 19.09
C PRO A 286 28.00 -7.02 19.86
N GLY A 287 28.34 -8.20 20.38
CA GLY A 287 27.42 -9.05 21.15
C GLY A 287 26.53 -9.98 20.32
N PHE A 288 26.60 -9.92 18.98
CA PHE A 288 25.79 -10.74 18.09
C PHE A 288 26.67 -11.55 17.12
N LYS A 289 26.18 -12.72 16.72
CA LYS A 289 26.75 -13.55 15.64
C LYS A 289 25.64 -14.05 14.74
N VAL A 290 25.93 -14.25 13.46
CA VAL A 290 25.03 -14.96 12.54
C VAL A 290 25.17 -16.47 12.80
N VAL A 291 24.03 -17.15 12.91
CA VAL A 291 23.96 -18.61 13.06
C VAL A 291 22.95 -19.16 12.07
N GLU A 292 23.04 -20.46 11.77
CA GLU A 292 21.99 -21.14 11.03
C GLU A 292 20.66 -21.04 11.81
N GLY A 293 19.58 -20.74 11.09
CA GLY A 293 18.23 -20.81 11.65
C GLY A 293 17.87 -22.25 12.02
N ARG A 294 16.85 -22.42 12.85
CA ARG A 294 16.31 -23.75 13.16
C ARG A 294 15.84 -24.41 11.86
N SER A 295 16.50 -25.50 11.45
CA SER A 295 16.08 -26.28 10.30
C SER A 295 14.84 -27.12 10.66
N LEU A 296 13.80 -27.03 9.84
CA LEU A 296 12.69 -27.97 9.88
C LEU A 296 13.02 -29.11 8.92
N ARG A 297 12.83 -30.35 9.37
CA ARG A 297 12.96 -31.52 8.48
C ARG A 297 11.94 -31.37 7.35
N LYS A 298 12.42 -31.40 6.11
CA LYS A 298 11.60 -31.36 4.91
C LYS A 298 11.67 -32.73 4.24
N VAL A 299 10.51 -33.27 3.87
CA VAL A 299 10.45 -34.47 3.03
C VAL A 299 10.97 -34.10 1.64
N THR A 300 12.07 -34.72 1.22
CA THR A 300 12.72 -34.46 -0.08
C THR A 300 12.22 -35.39 -1.18
N ASP A 301 11.83 -36.61 -0.80
CA ASP A 301 11.18 -37.59 -1.67
C ASP A 301 10.00 -38.21 -0.92
N GLU A 302 8.81 -37.69 -1.20
CA GLU A 302 7.58 -38.11 -0.56
C GLU A 302 7.25 -39.57 -0.86
N LYS A 303 7.51 -40.02 -2.10
CA LYS A 303 7.20 -41.39 -2.52
C LYS A 303 8.11 -42.40 -1.82
N LEU A 304 9.41 -42.10 -1.76
CA LEU A 304 10.37 -42.95 -1.06
C LEU A 304 10.05 -43.02 0.44
N LEU A 305 9.73 -41.89 1.07
CA LEU A 305 9.37 -41.86 2.48
C LEU A 305 8.09 -42.67 2.77
N VAL A 306 7.07 -42.53 1.94
CA VAL A 306 5.81 -43.27 2.06
C VAL A 306 6.03 -44.78 1.91
N ASN A 307 6.83 -45.20 0.94
CA ASN A 307 7.18 -46.63 0.79
C ASN A 307 7.93 -47.18 2.01
N ASN A 308 8.92 -46.46 2.52
CA ASN A 308 9.67 -46.88 3.71
C ASN A 308 8.76 -47.01 4.95
N MET A 309 7.79 -46.12 5.11
CA MET A 309 6.81 -46.19 6.20
C MET A 309 5.86 -47.39 6.03
N LYS A 310 5.44 -47.69 4.80
CA LYS A 310 4.63 -48.89 4.50
C LYS A 310 5.40 -50.19 4.77
N ASP A 311 6.66 -50.27 4.36
CA ASP A 311 7.54 -51.41 4.62
C ASP A 311 7.79 -51.61 6.13
N ALA A 312 7.76 -50.52 6.91
CA ALA A 312 7.84 -50.54 8.37
C ALA A 312 6.51 -50.89 9.07
N GLY A 313 5.45 -51.19 8.33
CA GLY A 313 4.16 -51.66 8.86
C GLY A 313 3.14 -50.56 9.15
N TYR A 314 3.35 -49.31 8.71
CA TYR A 314 2.36 -48.24 8.84
C TYR A 314 1.40 -48.23 7.65
N GLU A 315 0.10 -48.13 7.93
CA GLU A 315 -0.91 -48.01 6.87
C GLU A 315 -0.81 -46.67 6.13
N GLU A 316 -0.91 -46.70 4.80
CA GLU A 316 -0.78 -45.51 3.95
C GLU A 316 -1.80 -44.40 4.31
N ALA A 317 -2.99 -44.79 4.76
CA ALA A 317 -4.02 -43.85 5.20
C ALA A 317 -3.60 -43.01 6.43
N LEU A 318 -2.65 -43.49 7.24
CA LEU A 318 -2.09 -42.77 8.40
C LEU A 318 -0.95 -41.82 8.01
N LEU A 319 -0.41 -41.94 6.80
CA LEU A 319 0.72 -41.14 6.31
C LEU A 319 0.28 -39.81 5.71
N TYR A 320 -1.03 -39.66 5.46
CA TYR A 320 -1.62 -38.49 4.84
C TYR A 320 -2.73 -37.91 5.71
N GLU A 321 -2.75 -36.59 5.84
CA GLU A 321 -3.84 -35.89 6.51
C GLU A 321 -4.85 -35.37 5.48
N LYS A 322 -6.03 -35.99 5.41
CA LYS A 322 -7.12 -35.53 4.53
C LYS A 322 -7.87 -34.36 5.19
N LYS A 323 -7.38 -33.13 4.96
CA LYS A 323 -8.03 -31.90 5.43
C LYS A 323 -9.05 -31.37 4.40
N LEU A 324 -10.16 -30.84 4.91
CA LEU A 324 -11.11 -30.07 4.10
C LEU A 324 -10.39 -28.86 3.46
N HIS A 325 -10.68 -28.57 2.20
CA HIS A 325 -10.16 -27.38 1.54
C HIS A 325 -10.71 -26.09 2.16
N SER A 326 -9.95 -24.99 2.04
CA SER A 326 -10.43 -23.68 2.49
C SER A 326 -11.71 -23.29 1.78
N ILE A 327 -12.54 -22.48 2.45
CA ILE A 327 -13.81 -21.95 1.90
C ILE A 327 -13.57 -21.35 0.51
N THR A 328 -12.54 -20.52 0.34
CA THR A 328 -12.20 -19.89 -0.95
C THR A 328 -11.91 -20.90 -2.05
N LYS A 329 -11.26 -22.03 -1.72
CA LYS A 329 -10.94 -23.08 -2.70
C LYS A 329 -12.19 -23.90 -3.04
N LEU A 330 -13.07 -24.13 -2.07
CA LEU A 330 -14.37 -24.77 -2.31
C LEU A 330 -15.32 -23.88 -3.12
N GLU A 331 -15.35 -22.57 -2.85
CA GLU A 331 -16.09 -21.56 -3.64
C GLU A 331 -15.62 -21.50 -5.10
N LYS A 332 -14.31 -21.59 -5.34
CA LYS A 332 -13.76 -21.66 -6.69
C LYS A 332 -14.14 -22.95 -7.42
N LEU A 333 -14.29 -24.05 -6.68
CA LEU A 333 -14.60 -25.37 -7.24
C LEU A 333 -16.08 -25.53 -7.56
N ALA A 334 -16.97 -25.10 -6.66
CA ALA A 334 -18.40 -25.16 -6.85
C ALA A 334 -18.99 -23.94 -7.58
N GLY A 335 -18.27 -22.80 -7.62
CA GLY A 335 -18.81 -21.52 -8.06
C GLY A 335 -19.58 -20.83 -6.93
N LYS A 336 -19.44 -19.50 -6.79
CA LYS A 336 -19.94 -18.75 -5.63
C LYS A 336 -21.44 -18.96 -5.35
N LYS A 337 -22.27 -19.03 -6.41
CA LYS A 337 -23.73 -19.22 -6.27
C LYS A 337 -24.06 -20.63 -5.76
N ASP A 338 -23.51 -21.65 -6.37
CA ASP A 338 -23.80 -23.03 -6.00
C ASP A 338 -23.17 -23.39 -4.66
N PHE A 339 -21.97 -22.87 -4.36
CA PHE A 339 -21.35 -23.02 -3.05
C PHE A 339 -22.20 -22.41 -1.94
N ALA A 340 -22.79 -21.23 -2.14
CA ALA A 340 -23.69 -20.62 -1.16
C ALA A 340 -24.91 -21.49 -0.85
N ILE A 341 -25.42 -22.22 -1.84
CA ILE A 341 -26.52 -23.18 -1.67
C ILE A 341 -26.04 -24.44 -0.94
N ILE A 342 -24.91 -25.02 -1.37
CA ILE A 342 -24.36 -26.28 -0.84
C ILE A 342 -23.88 -26.13 0.61
N SER A 343 -23.32 -24.96 0.95
CA SER A 343 -22.77 -24.68 2.28
C SER A 343 -23.81 -24.15 3.28
N ALA A 344 -25.06 -23.97 2.86
CA ALA A 344 -26.14 -23.51 3.72
C ALA A 344 -26.31 -24.45 4.93
N GLY A 345 -26.18 -23.90 6.14
CA GLY A 345 -26.24 -24.67 7.39
C GLY A 345 -24.96 -25.39 7.81
N CYS A 346 -23.90 -25.36 6.98
CA CYS A 346 -22.62 -26.02 7.26
C CYS A 346 -21.46 -25.04 7.55
N ILE A 347 -21.69 -23.73 7.35
CA ILE A 347 -20.71 -22.67 7.61
C ILE A 347 -21.32 -21.67 8.57
N GLU A 348 -20.69 -21.52 9.72
CA GLU A 348 -20.95 -20.43 10.65
C GLU A 348 -19.88 -19.36 10.46
N LYS A 349 -20.31 -18.09 10.40
CA LYS A 349 -19.39 -16.95 10.48
C LYS A 349 -19.37 -16.50 11.94
N PRO A 350 -18.40 -16.95 12.76
CA PRO A 350 -18.36 -16.54 14.16
C PRO A 350 -18.19 -15.01 14.24
N LYS A 351 -18.78 -14.40 15.28
CA LYS A 351 -18.46 -13.02 15.63
C LYS A 351 -16.95 -12.91 15.83
N GLY A 352 -16.33 -11.89 15.23
CA GLY A 352 -14.90 -11.68 15.38
C GLY A 352 -14.56 -11.52 16.86
N SER A 353 -13.47 -12.16 17.30
CA SER A 353 -12.99 -12.02 18.67
C SER A 353 -12.76 -10.55 19.02
N PRO A 354 -13.02 -10.12 20.27
CA PRO A 354 -12.68 -8.78 20.73
C PRO A 354 -11.23 -8.45 20.42
N ALA A 355 -11.00 -7.27 19.84
CA ALA A 355 -9.67 -6.78 19.51
C ALA A 355 -9.55 -5.34 20.02
N ILE A 356 -8.40 -5.01 20.59
CA ILE A 356 -8.09 -3.65 21.01
C ILE A 356 -7.82 -2.82 19.75
N ALA A 357 -8.41 -1.64 19.67
CA ALA A 357 -8.19 -0.68 18.60
C ALA A 357 -8.20 0.76 19.17
N PRO A 358 -7.48 1.72 18.54
CA PRO A 358 -7.59 3.13 18.91
C PRO A 358 -9.01 3.67 18.66
N MET A 359 -9.40 4.77 19.33
CA MET A 359 -10.72 5.41 19.11
C MET A 359 -10.94 5.97 17.70
N SER A 360 -9.86 6.17 16.94
CA SER A 360 -9.92 6.56 15.53
C SER A 360 -10.28 5.40 14.59
N ASP A 361 -10.26 4.15 15.10
CA ASP A 361 -10.74 3.00 14.35
C ASP A 361 -12.24 3.14 14.10
N LYS A 362 -12.66 2.92 12.86
CA LYS A 362 -14.06 3.10 12.45
C LYS A 362 -14.98 1.97 12.92
N ARG A 363 -14.42 0.86 13.41
CA ARG A 363 -15.21 -0.28 13.90
C ARG A 363 -15.97 0.15 15.16
N PRO A 364 -17.26 -0.23 15.30
CA PRO A 364 -18.02 0.09 16.50
C PRO A 364 -17.40 -0.58 17.73
N GLU A 365 -17.57 0.05 18.90
CA GLU A 365 -17.11 -0.51 20.17
C GLU A 365 -17.71 -1.90 20.41
N TYR A 366 -16.91 -2.79 20.99
CA TYR A 366 -17.32 -4.15 21.27
C TYR A 366 -18.27 -4.18 22.48
N ASN A 367 -19.56 -4.44 22.24
CA ASN A 367 -20.56 -4.60 23.30
C ASN A 367 -20.70 -6.08 23.67
N SER A 368 -20.13 -6.49 24.81
CA SER A 368 -20.18 -7.87 25.31
C SER A 368 -21.52 -8.30 25.94
N GLY A 369 -22.54 -7.45 25.96
CA GLY A 369 -23.72 -7.64 26.84
C GLY A 369 -25.11 -7.32 26.27
N VAL A 370 -25.29 -7.16 24.96
CA VAL A 370 -26.63 -6.89 24.39
C VAL A 370 -27.08 -7.94 23.35
N SER A 371 -26.15 -8.63 22.69
CA SER A 371 -26.54 -9.61 21.67
C SER A 371 -27.04 -10.94 22.22
N ASP A 372 -26.57 -11.34 23.41
CA ASP A 372 -26.86 -12.68 23.94
C ASP A 372 -28.19 -12.73 24.71
N PHE A 373 -28.70 -11.57 25.15
CA PHE A 373 -29.99 -11.46 25.84
C PHE A 373 -31.18 -11.16 24.91
N GLN A 374 -30.94 -10.65 23.69
CA GLN A 374 -32.03 -10.34 22.75
C GLN A 374 -32.45 -11.54 21.88
N GLU A 375 -31.59 -12.53 21.68
CA GLU A 375 -31.95 -13.75 20.93
C GLU A 375 -32.83 -14.72 21.75
N GLU A 376 -32.73 -14.74 23.09
CA GLU A 376 -33.59 -15.59 23.94
C GLU A 376 -35.03 -15.04 24.11
N LEU A 377 -35.25 -13.73 23.95
CA LEU A 377 -36.56 -13.10 24.14
C LEU A 377 -37.46 -13.12 22.89
N GLN A 378 -36.95 -13.51 21.72
CA GLN A 378 -37.76 -13.69 20.50
C GLN A 378 -38.18 -15.14 20.23
N ALA A 379 -37.78 -16.09 21.09
CA ALA A 379 -38.07 -17.52 20.93
C ALA A 379 -39.18 -18.08 21.85
N MET A 380 -39.91 -17.22 22.58
CA MET A 380 -41.07 -17.66 23.38
C MET A 380 -42.39 -17.27 22.69
N PRO A 381 -43.13 -18.22 22.07
CA PRO A 381 -44.48 -17.96 21.62
C PRO A 381 -45.44 -17.85 22.82
N SER A 382 -46.42 -16.95 22.69
CA SER A 382 -47.58 -16.81 23.59
C SER A 382 -48.47 -18.04 23.55
#